data_AF-A0A965IET4-F1
#
_entry.id   AF-A0A965IET4-F1
#
_cell.length_a   1.000
_cell.length_b   1.000
_cell.length_c   1.000
_cell.angle_alpha   90.00
_cell.angle_beta   90.00
_cell.angle_gamma   90.00
#
_symmetry.space_group_name_H-M   'P 1'
#
loop_
_entity.id
_entity.type
_entity.pdbx_description
1 polymer ?
#
loop_
_entity_poly.entity_id
_entity_poly.type
_entity_poly.pdbx_seq_one_letter_code
_entity_poly.pdbx_strand_id
1 'polypeptide(L)'
;MVGAGLQGKNHLEAFHAVLKIQRVWIQSKTQESAERLIHHAKSLKMDTHYLPIGQLLPNSISNIVTCTPTESIVLNSLERLTMDCLFTSVVDFFNTHMTEISKSLCLEFAKNGRIVCDTEEAAHEAGDLLLAGLQPLDYLKFKEIVNRPESERDRRTSCLNPADQHFGTWTQPELRLIDWVMG
;
A
#
# COMPACT_ATOMS: atom_id res chain seq x y z
N MET A 1 -0.05 -6.32 -6.03
CA MET A 1 -1.11 -6.79 -5.13
C MET A 1 -0.64 -8.06 -4.47
N VAL A 2 -0.62 -8.10 -3.14
CA VAL A 2 -0.39 -9.32 -2.36
C VAL A 2 -1.63 -9.56 -1.50
N GLY A 3 -2.25 -10.73 -1.65
CA GLY A 3 -3.56 -11.01 -1.08
C GLY A 3 -4.67 -10.75 -2.10
N ALA A 4 -5.45 -11.80 -2.37
CA ALA A 4 -6.51 -11.79 -3.39
C ALA A 4 -7.92 -12.00 -2.79
N GLY A 5 -8.11 -11.53 -1.55
CA GLY A 5 -9.40 -11.52 -0.86
C GLY A 5 -10.28 -10.29 -1.21
N LEU A 6 -11.30 -10.04 -0.40
CA LEU A 6 -12.22 -8.90 -0.57
C LEU A 6 -11.49 -7.55 -0.58
N GLN A 7 -10.54 -7.35 0.34
CA GLN A 7 -9.75 -6.12 0.40
C GLN A 7 -8.87 -5.94 -0.83
N GLY A 8 -8.20 -6.99 -1.29
CA GLY A 8 -7.42 -6.96 -2.53
C GLY A 8 -8.26 -6.58 -3.75
N LYS A 9 -9.52 -7.04 -3.81
CA LYS A 9 -10.48 -6.64 -4.85
C LYS A 9 -10.83 -5.15 -4.76
N ASN A 10 -11.21 -4.66 -3.57
CA ASN A 10 -11.64 -3.28 -3.37
C ASN A 10 -10.50 -2.28 -3.67
N HIS A 11 -9.28 -2.56 -3.22
CA HIS A 11 -8.12 -1.72 -3.52
C HIS A 11 -7.77 -1.72 -5.01
N LEU A 12 -7.87 -2.86 -5.68
CA LEU A 12 -7.67 -2.94 -7.13
C LEU A 12 -8.67 -2.02 -7.87
N GLU A 13 -9.96 -2.12 -7.52
CA GLU A 13 -11.01 -1.28 -8.12
C GLU A 13 -10.75 0.21 -7.85
N ALA A 14 -10.41 0.56 -6.60
CA ALA A 14 -10.10 1.95 -6.22
C ALA A 14 -8.88 2.51 -6.96
N PHE A 15 -7.78 1.76 -7.06
CA PHE A 15 -6.60 2.21 -7.80
C PHE A 15 -6.81 2.28 -9.30
N HIS A 16 -7.60 1.38 -9.87
CA HIS A 16 -7.98 1.49 -11.27
C HIS A 16 -8.84 2.74 -11.52
N ALA A 17 -9.82 3.00 -10.66
CA ALA A 17 -10.74 4.13 -10.79
C ALA A 17 -10.04 5.48 -10.56
N VAL A 18 -9.22 5.59 -9.51
CA VAL A 18 -8.63 6.85 -9.05
C VAL A 18 -7.23 7.07 -9.62
N LEU A 19 -6.34 6.09 -9.47
CA LEU A 19 -4.92 6.20 -9.90
C LEU A 19 -4.69 5.79 -11.36
N LYS A 20 -5.74 5.35 -12.06
CA LYS A 20 -5.69 4.89 -13.46
C LYS A 20 -4.64 3.82 -13.71
N ILE A 21 -4.37 2.96 -12.72
CA ILE A 21 -3.47 1.82 -12.88
C ILE A 21 -4.03 0.89 -13.95
N GLN A 22 -3.20 0.52 -14.92
CA GLN A 22 -3.59 -0.36 -16.02
C GLN A 22 -2.91 -1.72 -15.98
N ARG A 23 -1.83 -1.89 -15.21
CA ARG A 23 -1.10 -3.16 -15.09
C ARG A 23 -1.01 -3.59 -13.64
N VAL A 24 -1.22 -4.88 -13.38
CA VAL A 24 -1.17 -5.44 -12.04
C VAL A 24 -0.51 -6.81 -12.00
N TRP A 25 0.36 -6.99 -11.01
CA TRP A 25 0.86 -8.30 -10.59
C TRP A 25 0.15 -8.72 -9.31
N ILE A 26 -0.35 -9.95 -9.29
CA ILE A 26 -1.13 -10.53 -8.19
C ILE A 26 -0.37 -11.73 -7.63
N GLN A 27 -0.08 -11.66 -6.33
CA GLN A 27 0.44 -12.75 -5.53
C GLN A 27 -0.57 -13.11 -4.45
N SER A 28 -0.79 -14.39 -4.20
CA SER A 28 -1.71 -14.87 -3.15
C SER A 28 -1.26 -16.23 -2.62
N LYS A 29 -1.75 -16.59 -1.43
CA LYS A 29 -1.45 -17.87 -0.78
C LYS A 29 -1.93 -19.07 -1.61
N THR A 30 -3.09 -18.94 -2.26
CA THR A 30 -3.63 -20.00 -3.12
C THR A 30 -3.76 -19.50 -4.55
N GLN A 31 -3.53 -20.40 -5.50
CA GLN A 31 -3.62 -20.08 -6.92
C GLN A 31 -5.06 -19.69 -7.29
N GLU A 32 -6.07 -20.36 -6.74
CA GLU A 32 -7.48 -20.11 -7.06
C GLU A 32 -7.90 -18.69 -6.67
N SER A 33 -7.39 -18.18 -5.53
CA SER A 33 -7.68 -16.81 -5.11
C SER A 33 -7.02 -15.78 -6.02
N ALA A 34 -5.76 -16.02 -6.41
CA ALA A 34 -5.07 -15.17 -7.39
C ALA A 34 -5.80 -15.15 -8.74
N GLU A 35 -6.23 -16.32 -9.23
CA GLU A 35 -6.96 -16.45 -10.50
C GLU A 35 -8.30 -15.71 -10.48
N ARG A 36 -9.06 -15.77 -9.37
CA ARG A 36 -10.30 -14.99 -9.24
C ARG A 36 -10.05 -13.49 -9.36
N LEU A 37 -9.02 -12.98 -8.69
CA LEU A 37 -8.69 -11.55 -8.77
C LEU A 37 -8.13 -11.17 -10.15
N ILE A 38 -7.34 -12.04 -10.79
CA ILE A 38 -6.89 -11.87 -12.17
C ILE A 38 -8.08 -11.79 -13.12
N HIS A 39 -9.04 -12.69 -13.00
CA HIS A 39 -10.24 -12.69 -13.84
C HIS A 39 -11.03 -11.39 -13.67
N HIS A 40 -11.19 -10.92 -12.42
CA HIS A 40 -11.82 -9.64 -12.16
C HIS A 40 -11.03 -8.47 -12.76
N ALA A 41 -9.71 -8.41 -12.57
CA ALA A 41 -8.85 -7.38 -13.16
C ALA A 41 -8.91 -7.36 -14.71
N LYS A 42 -9.01 -8.53 -15.35
CA LYS A 42 -9.23 -8.63 -16.80
C LYS A 42 -10.59 -8.05 -17.23
N SER A 43 -11.63 -8.21 -16.42
CA SER A 43 -12.94 -7.59 -16.69
C SER A 43 -12.88 -6.05 -16.66
N LEU A 44 -11.91 -5.50 -15.91
CA LEU A 44 -11.57 -4.07 -15.90
C LEU A 44 -10.62 -3.67 -17.04
N LYS A 45 -10.32 -4.59 -17.98
CA LYS A 45 -9.39 -4.39 -19.12
C LYS A 45 -7.96 -4.06 -18.69
N MET A 46 -7.54 -4.51 -17.51
CA MET A 46 -6.16 -4.36 -17.05
C MET A 46 -5.24 -5.41 -17.68
N ASP A 47 -3.97 -5.08 -17.78
CA ASP A 47 -2.87 -6.01 -18.06
C ASP A 47 -2.50 -6.76 -16.77
N THR A 48 -2.83 -8.05 -16.72
CA THR A 48 -2.81 -8.84 -15.48
C THR A 48 -1.76 -9.94 -15.51
N HIS A 49 -1.01 -10.07 -14.41
CA HIS A 49 0.06 -11.04 -14.28
C HIS A 49 -0.07 -11.79 -12.95
N TYR A 50 0.08 -13.12 -12.99
CA TYR A 50 0.27 -13.90 -11.77
C TYR A 50 1.74 -13.84 -11.35
N LEU A 51 2.01 -13.57 -10.08
CA LEU A 51 3.35 -13.60 -9.50
C LEU A 51 3.42 -14.65 -8.39
N PRO A 52 4.07 -15.81 -8.61
CA PRO A 52 4.25 -16.82 -7.58
C PRO A 52 5.00 -16.26 -6.34
N ILE A 53 4.71 -16.84 -5.17
CA ILE A 53 5.42 -16.50 -3.92
C ILE A 53 6.92 -16.82 -4.07
N GLY A 54 7.77 -15.91 -3.59
CA GLY A 54 9.24 -16.04 -3.64
C GLY A 54 9.88 -15.64 -4.97
N GLN A 55 9.10 -15.30 -6.00
CA GLN A 55 9.63 -14.73 -7.24
C GLN A 55 10.04 -13.27 -7.06
N LEU A 56 11.05 -12.86 -7.81
CA LEU A 56 11.51 -11.48 -7.83
C LEU A 56 10.42 -10.56 -8.41
N LEU A 57 10.24 -9.41 -7.77
CA LEU A 57 9.33 -8.38 -8.25
C LEU A 57 9.89 -7.74 -9.53
N PRO A 58 9.08 -7.58 -10.59
CA PRO A 58 9.48 -6.80 -11.75
C PRO A 58 9.92 -5.38 -11.36
N ASN A 59 11.02 -4.91 -11.94
CA ASN A 59 11.56 -3.56 -11.71
C ASN A 59 10.57 -2.42 -12.06
N SER A 60 9.52 -2.71 -12.83
CA SER A 60 8.48 -1.76 -13.22
C SER A 60 7.36 -1.57 -12.19
N ILE A 61 7.39 -2.31 -11.07
CA ILE A 61 6.35 -2.19 -10.03
C ILE A 61 6.55 -0.89 -9.27
N SER A 62 5.60 0.04 -9.39
CA SER A 62 5.60 1.32 -8.67
C SER A 62 4.75 1.34 -7.40
N ASN A 63 3.93 0.32 -7.15
CA ASN A 63 2.98 0.26 -6.03
C ASN A 63 2.82 -1.17 -5.52
N ILE A 64 2.85 -1.41 -4.20
CA ILE A 64 2.67 -2.74 -3.60
C ILE A 64 1.68 -2.71 -2.46
N VAL A 65 0.46 -3.12 -2.73
CA VAL A 65 -0.57 -3.24 -1.68
C VAL A 65 -0.64 -4.65 -1.13
N THR A 66 -0.70 -4.75 0.20
CA THR A 66 -0.82 -5.98 0.98
C THR A 66 -2.21 -6.05 1.60
N CYS A 67 -2.90 -7.16 1.38
CA CYS A 67 -4.29 -7.37 1.77
C CYS A 67 -4.46 -8.82 2.24
N THR A 68 -3.61 -9.26 3.16
CA THR A 68 -3.56 -10.66 3.58
C THR A 68 -4.08 -10.80 5.00
N PRO A 69 -5.08 -11.66 5.25
CA PRO A 69 -5.58 -11.88 6.61
C PRO A 69 -4.63 -12.79 7.44
N THR A 70 -3.32 -12.78 7.18
CA THR A 70 -2.38 -13.79 7.68
C THR A 70 -1.22 -13.24 8.48
N GLU A 71 -0.83 -13.98 9.52
CA GLU A 71 0.31 -13.80 10.44
C GLU A 71 1.71 -13.92 9.76
N SER A 72 1.84 -13.68 8.45
CA SER A 72 3.07 -13.93 7.71
C SER A 72 3.61 -12.67 7.05
N ILE A 73 4.84 -12.30 7.39
CA ILE A 73 5.55 -11.15 6.82
C ILE A 73 5.58 -11.25 5.29
N VAL A 74 4.85 -10.35 4.64
CA VAL A 74 4.75 -10.26 3.18
C VAL A 74 5.93 -9.46 2.62
N LEU A 75 6.35 -8.41 3.33
CA LEU A 75 7.44 -7.53 2.93
C LEU A 75 8.53 -7.48 4.01
N ASN A 76 9.68 -8.11 3.73
CA ASN A 76 10.80 -8.21 4.68
C ASN A 76 12.10 -7.50 4.27
N SER A 77 12.18 -6.92 3.06
CA SER A 77 13.35 -6.14 2.65
C SER A 77 13.04 -5.08 1.58
N LEU A 78 13.76 -3.97 1.64
CA LEU A 78 13.76 -2.92 0.61
C LEU A 78 14.48 -3.33 -0.68
N GLU A 79 15.33 -4.35 -0.68
CA GLU A 79 16.03 -4.78 -1.90
C GLU A 79 15.07 -5.15 -3.05
N ARG A 80 13.81 -5.47 -2.70
CA ARG A 80 12.74 -5.78 -3.65
C ARG A 80 11.84 -4.58 -3.98
N LEU A 81 12.07 -3.43 -3.35
CA LEU A 81 11.34 -2.18 -3.50
C LEU A 81 12.31 -1.11 -4.03
N THR A 82 12.19 -0.72 -5.30
CA THR A 82 12.94 0.45 -5.78
C THR A 82 12.36 1.71 -5.13
N MET A 83 13.22 2.71 -4.90
CA MET A 83 12.92 3.92 -4.11
C MET A 83 11.79 4.80 -4.69
N ASP A 84 11.38 4.55 -5.93
CA ASP A 84 10.26 5.19 -6.63
C ASP A 84 8.90 4.50 -6.34
N CYS A 85 8.92 3.41 -5.58
CA CYS A 85 7.85 2.43 -5.57
C CYS A 85 7.39 2.16 -4.14
N LEU A 86 6.53 3.02 -3.60
CA LEU A 86 5.91 2.67 -2.33
C LEU A 86 4.52 3.26 -2.16
N PHE A 87 3.56 2.35 -2.24
CA PHE A 87 2.25 2.45 -1.61
C PHE A 87 2.03 1.08 -1.01
N THR A 88 2.23 0.95 0.29
CA THR A 88 1.80 -0.22 1.05
C THR A 88 0.59 0.19 1.85
N SER A 89 -0.59 -0.27 1.44
CA SER A 89 -1.75 -0.34 2.32
C SER A 89 -1.67 -1.67 3.02
N VAL A 90 -1.60 -1.66 4.35
CA VAL A 90 -1.81 -2.81 5.21
C VAL A 90 -3.27 -2.73 5.62
N VAL A 91 -4.01 -3.81 5.46
CA VAL A 91 -5.42 -3.88 5.86
C VAL A 91 -5.54 -5.00 6.88
N ASP A 92 -5.28 -4.66 8.15
CA ASP A 92 -5.42 -5.60 9.24
C ASP A 92 -6.73 -5.42 10.00
N PHE A 93 -7.26 -6.56 10.44
CA PHE A 93 -8.29 -6.66 11.46
C PHE A 93 -7.57 -6.96 12.78
N PHE A 94 -7.84 -6.15 13.80
CA PHE A 94 -7.29 -6.18 15.17
C PHE A 94 -6.76 -7.55 15.63
N ASN A 95 -5.46 -7.79 15.48
CA ASN A 95 -4.74 -8.83 16.23
C ASN A 95 -3.26 -8.45 16.38
N THR A 96 -2.80 -8.31 17.62
CA THR A 96 -1.44 -7.92 18.04
C THR A 96 -0.31 -8.85 17.58
N HIS A 97 -0.63 -9.92 16.84
CA HIS A 97 0.32 -10.90 16.28
C HIS A 97 0.40 -10.87 14.76
N MET A 98 -0.38 -10.04 14.07
CA MET A 98 -0.31 -9.90 12.62
C MET A 98 0.82 -8.95 12.24
N THR A 99 1.60 -9.34 11.24
CA THR A 99 2.75 -8.56 10.77
C THR A 99 2.88 -8.73 9.27
N GLU A 100 2.43 -7.75 8.49
CA GLU A 100 2.58 -7.77 7.03
C GLU A 100 3.93 -7.17 6.60
N ILE A 101 4.45 -6.22 7.39
CA ILE A 101 5.69 -5.49 7.15
C ILE A 101 6.70 -5.77 8.26
N SER A 102 7.95 -6.12 7.89
CA SER A 102 8.97 -6.34 8.92
C SER A 102 9.27 -5.08 9.73
N LYS A 103 9.54 -5.23 11.02
CA LYS A 103 10.00 -4.15 11.91
C LYS A 103 11.13 -3.31 11.29
N SER A 104 12.11 -3.96 10.67
CA SER A 104 13.23 -3.27 10.01
C SER A 104 12.76 -2.31 8.91
N LEU A 105 11.72 -2.70 8.18
CA LEU A 105 11.16 -1.93 7.07
C LEU A 105 10.29 -0.77 7.59
N CYS A 106 9.51 -0.98 8.65
CA CYS A 106 8.80 0.11 9.35
C CYS A 106 9.77 1.19 9.87
N LEU A 107 10.87 0.79 10.51
CA LEU A 107 11.89 1.72 11.01
C LEU A 107 12.56 2.49 9.88
N GLU A 108 12.78 1.84 8.75
CA GLU A 108 13.37 2.46 7.57
C GLU A 108 12.42 3.49 6.93
N PHE A 109 11.10 3.22 6.89
CA PHE A 109 10.10 4.21 6.50
C PHE A 109 10.03 5.39 7.45
N ALA A 110 10.14 5.15 8.75
CA ALA A 110 10.17 6.23 9.74
C ALA A 110 11.41 7.13 9.58
N LYS A 111 12.55 6.54 9.18
CA LYS A 111 13.82 7.25 9.08
C LYS A 111 14.02 7.97 7.74
N ASN A 112 13.72 7.30 6.64
CA ASN A 112 14.08 7.72 5.28
C ASN A 112 12.87 7.89 4.36
N GLY A 113 11.67 7.67 4.87
CA GLY A 113 10.42 7.75 4.13
C GLY A 113 9.38 8.66 4.78
N ARG A 114 8.13 8.38 4.46
CA ARG A 114 6.95 9.03 5.04
C ARG A 114 5.95 7.97 5.45
N ILE A 115 5.47 8.06 6.68
CA ILE A 115 4.37 7.22 7.18
C ILE A 115 3.13 8.11 7.28
N VAL A 116 1.99 7.58 6.82
CA VAL A 116 0.67 8.21 6.92
C VAL A 116 -0.28 7.19 7.52
N CYS A 117 -1.04 7.58 8.55
CA CYS A 117 -2.08 6.74 9.13
C CYS A 117 -3.45 7.23 8.65
N ASP A 118 -4.38 6.33 8.34
CA ASP A 118 -5.70 6.76 7.84
C ASP A 118 -6.55 7.42 8.93
N THR A 119 -6.67 6.75 10.07
CA THR A 119 -7.55 7.13 11.18
C THR A 119 -6.78 7.20 12.51
N GLU A 120 -7.43 7.75 13.53
CA GLU A 120 -6.88 7.75 14.89
C GLU A 120 -6.82 6.34 15.51
N GLU A 121 -7.66 5.42 15.01
CA GLU A 121 -7.66 4.01 15.43
C GLU A 121 -6.36 3.29 15.10
N ALA A 122 -5.55 3.83 14.19
CA ALA A 122 -4.19 3.35 13.95
C ALA A 122 -3.36 3.26 15.24
N ALA A 123 -3.64 4.10 16.25
CA ALA A 123 -3.00 4.01 17.57
C ALA A 123 -3.15 2.63 18.24
N HIS A 124 -4.18 1.88 17.89
CA HIS A 124 -4.48 0.55 18.41
C HIS A 124 -4.37 -0.54 17.33
N GLU A 125 -4.60 -0.20 16.06
CA GLU A 125 -4.78 -1.16 14.97
C GLU A 125 -3.56 -1.29 14.04
N ALA A 126 -2.62 -0.35 14.09
CA ALA A 126 -1.39 -0.38 13.29
C ALA A 126 -0.36 -1.37 13.85
N GLY A 127 -0.67 -2.67 13.80
CA GLY A 127 0.15 -3.74 14.38
C GLY A 127 1.62 -3.68 13.96
N ASP A 128 1.89 -3.44 12.67
CA ASP A 128 3.25 -3.32 12.12
C ASP A 128 4.04 -2.17 12.77
N LEU A 129 3.41 -0.99 12.93
CA LEU A 129 4.05 0.18 13.57
C LEU A 129 4.28 -0.05 15.06
N LEU A 130 3.27 -0.58 15.75
CA LEU A 130 3.32 -0.85 17.19
C LEU A 130 4.39 -1.90 17.53
N LEU A 131 4.48 -2.99 16.75
CA LEU A 131 5.52 -4.01 16.88
C LEU A 131 6.93 -3.46 16.57
N ALA A 132 7.02 -2.47 15.68
CA ALA A 132 8.25 -1.75 15.40
C ALA A 132 8.67 -0.79 16.54
N GLY A 133 7.77 -0.50 17.49
CA GLY A 133 7.97 0.48 18.56
C GLY A 133 7.75 1.93 18.11
N LEU A 134 7.07 2.13 16.98
CA LEU A 134 6.69 3.43 16.45
C LEU A 134 5.30 3.81 17.01
N GLN A 135 5.08 5.08 17.35
CA GLN A 135 3.78 5.56 17.80
C GLN A 135 2.99 6.07 16.59
N PRO A 136 1.86 5.43 16.20
CA PRO A 136 1.08 5.84 15.03
C PRO A 136 0.62 7.30 15.08
N LEU A 137 0.36 7.82 16.29
CA LEU A 137 -0.04 9.20 16.54
C LEU A 137 1.05 10.25 16.25
N ASP A 138 2.31 9.84 16.11
CA ASP A 138 3.41 10.74 15.74
C ASP A 138 3.43 11.04 14.23
N TYR A 139 2.61 10.35 13.43
CA TYR A 139 2.58 10.46 11.98
C TYR A 139 1.36 11.23 11.46
N LEU A 140 1.48 11.74 10.24
CA LEU A 140 0.42 12.49 9.58
C LEU A 140 -0.81 11.61 9.39
N LYS A 141 -1.98 12.20 9.63
CA LYS A 141 -3.26 11.54 9.32
C LYS A 141 -3.65 11.79 7.88
N PHE A 142 -4.28 10.81 7.23
CA PHE A 142 -4.74 10.96 5.85
C PHE A 142 -5.68 12.16 5.69
N LYS A 143 -6.59 12.35 6.65
CA LYS A 143 -7.48 13.53 6.74
C LYS A 143 -6.71 14.87 6.74
N GLU A 144 -5.55 14.93 7.39
CA GLU A 144 -4.71 16.15 7.44
C GLU A 144 -4.03 16.41 6.10
N ILE A 145 -3.80 15.38 5.30
CA ILE A 145 -3.23 15.52 3.95
C ILE A 145 -4.30 15.98 2.97
N VAL A 146 -5.48 15.37 3.01
CA VAL A 146 -6.60 15.69 2.10
C VAL A 146 -7.12 17.11 2.33
N ASN A 147 -7.21 17.54 3.60
CA ASN A 147 -7.75 18.86 3.95
C ASN A 147 -6.77 20.02 3.75
N ARG A 148 -5.51 19.77 3.38
CA ARG A 148 -4.58 20.86 3.06
C ARG A 148 -5.05 21.61 1.80
N PRO A 149 -5.00 22.95 1.81
CA PRO A 149 -5.18 23.76 0.60
C PRO A 149 -4.26 23.26 -0.51
N GLU A 150 -4.72 23.27 -1.76
CA GLU A 150 -3.94 22.76 -2.89
C GLU A 150 -2.57 23.44 -3.06
N SER A 151 -2.48 24.71 -2.67
CA SER A 151 -1.24 25.50 -2.63
C SER A 151 -0.26 25.07 -1.53
N GLU A 152 -0.73 24.37 -0.50
CA GLU A 152 0.02 23.88 0.66
C GLU A 152 0.16 22.36 0.69
N ARG A 153 -0.58 21.67 -0.19
CA ARG A 153 -0.25 20.32 -0.62
C ARG A 153 1.06 20.45 -1.39
N ASP A 154 2.16 20.25 -0.68
CA ASP A 154 3.49 20.01 -1.26
C ASP A 154 3.33 19.17 -2.54
N ARG A 155 4.20 19.34 -3.54
CA ARG A 155 4.19 18.44 -4.72
C ARG A 155 4.36 16.96 -4.32
N ARG A 156 4.73 16.71 -3.05
CA ARG A 156 4.79 15.43 -2.34
C ARG A 156 3.47 14.94 -1.73
N THR A 157 2.38 15.72 -1.72
CA THR A 157 1.04 15.36 -1.19
C THR A 157 -0.13 15.72 -2.12
N SER A 158 0.11 16.45 -3.22
CA SER A 158 -0.89 16.96 -4.18
C SER A 158 -1.59 15.93 -5.08
N CYS A 159 -1.62 14.67 -4.68
CA CYS A 159 -1.75 13.51 -5.57
C CYS A 159 -2.77 12.49 -5.07
N LEU A 160 -3.45 12.85 -3.99
CA LEU A 160 -4.61 12.17 -3.43
C LEU A 160 -5.93 12.83 -3.85
N ASN A 161 -5.88 13.76 -4.80
CA ASN A 161 -7.04 14.49 -5.29
C ASN A 161 -7.63 13.78 -6.54
N PRO A 162 -8.81 13.13 -6.45
CA PRO A 162 -9.41 12.43 -7.58
C PRO A 162 -9.86 13.33 -8.74
N ALA A 163 -9.76 14.66 -8.60
CA ALA A 163 -10.14 15.65 -9.60
C ALA A 163 -8.98 16.11 -10.53
N ASP A 164 -7.72 15.80 -10.20
CA ASP A 164 -6.57 16.32 -10.95
C ASP A 164 -6.25 15.44 -12.17
N GLN A 165 -6.70 15.88 -13.35
CA GLN A 165 -6.45 15.22 -14.64
C GLN A 165 -5.00 15.37 -15.16
N HIS A 166 -4.12 15.99 -14.37
CA HIS A 166 -2.68 16.10 -14.64
C HIS A 166 -1.93 15.59 -13.41
N PHE A 167 -1.73 14.28 -13.33
CA PHE A 167 -0.74 13.72 -12.41
C PHE A 167 0.64 14.22 -12.85
N GLY A 168 1.13 15.26 -12.17
CA GLY A 168 2.46 15.79 -12.37
C GLY A 168 3.48 14.67 -12.18
N THR A 169 4.44 14.59 -13.10
CA THR A 169 5.61 13.71 -12.99
C THR A 169 6.27 13.92 -11.64
N TRP A 170 6.33 12.86 -10.83
CA TRP A 170 6.92 12.82 -9.50
C TRP A 170 8.44 12.98 -9.62
N THR A 171 8.99 14.07 -9.12
CA THR A 171 10.40 14.41 -9.38
C THR A 171 11.39 13.92 -8.32
N GLN A 172 10.97 13.29 -7.21
CA GLN A 172 11.90 12.73 -6.21
C GLN A 172 11.45 11.36 -5.63
N PRO A 173 12.36 10.37 -5.54
CA PRO A 173 12.10 9.09 -4.89
C PRO A 173 11.99 9.27 -3.37
N GLU A 174 10.88 8.88 -2.76
CA GLU A 174 10.70 8.82 -1.31
C GLU A 174 9.92 7.53 -0.98
N LEU A 175 10.38 6.77 0.02
CA LEU A 175 9.62 5.62 0.54
C LEU A 175 8.38 6.13 1.30
N ARG A 176 7.20 5.55 1.05
CA ARG A 176 5.91 5.94 1.65
C ARG A 176 5.05 4.75 2.12
N LEU A 177 4.70 4.72 3.41
CA LEU A 177 3.78 3.75 4.01
C LEU A 177 2.44 4.44 4.31
N ILE A 178 1.32 3.85 3.87
CA ILE A 178 -0.03 4.32 4.23
C ILE A 178 -0.74 3.21 4.96
N ASP A 179 -0.84 3.32 6.28
CA ASP A 179 -1.57 2.32 7.06
C ASP A 179 -3.08 2.61 6.98
N TRP A 180 -3.84 1.70 6.36
CA TRP A 180 -5.26 1.90 6.06
C TRP A 180 -6.14 1.02 6.95
N VAL A 181 -6.69 1.63 7.98
CA VAL A 181 -7.54 0.98 8.96
C VAL A 181 -9.01 1.09 8.51
N MET A 182 -9.61 -0.06 8.18
CA MET A 182 -11.02 -0.14 7.81
C MET A 182 -11.89 -0.12 9.08
N GLY A 183 -12.39 1.07 9.45
CA GLY A 183 -13.44 1.24 10.45
C GLY A 183 -14.82 0.77 10.01
#